data_AF-A0A8T4X396-F1
#
_entry.id   AF-A0A8T4X396-F1
#
_cell.length_a   1.000
_cell.length_b   1.000
_cell.length_c   1.000
_cell.angle_alpha   90.00
_cell.angle_beta   90.00
_cell.angle_gamma   90.00
#
_symmetry.space_group_name_H-M   'P 1'
#
loop_
_entity.id
_entity.type
_entity.pdbx_description
1 polymer ?
#
loop_
_entity_poly.entity_id
_entity_poly.type
_entity_poly.pdbx_seq_one_letter_code
_entity_poly.pdbx_strand_id
1 'polypeptide(L)'
;MPGLDHIISKSLNNIIKENLGVKTVQKIENRLFEKFGVSLNQSLEEFEKLDYVLKELFGDIGAKGLEQRFCNAIFDIKSNKTSENGIIICDPDVNSNIIQTFGDLEKKRIIESVMDSPKIIYEIIKDCGLPQTSGYRKVNALIDDGFLIPTEFEIKENKRIYQYSSIIKNLKIDINSNKIKVRVLLNKPQQNHCSFLQIVTN
;
A
#
# COMPACT_ATOMS: atom_id res chain seq x y z
N MET A 1 7.05 6.93 -2.78
CA MET A 1 5.59 7.08 -2.94
C MET A 1 4.96 5.82 -2.38
N PRO A 2 3.90 5.94 -1.59
CA PRO A 2 3.55 4.92 -0.61
C PRO A 2 2.97 3.64 -1.22
N GLY A 3 2.36 3.66 -2.41
CA GLY A 3 1.97 2.44 -3.13
C GLY A 3 1.32 1.36 -2.23
N LEU A 4 2.01 0.22 -2.05
CA LEU A 4 1.56 -0.85 -1.14
C LEU A 4 1.50 -0.40 0.34
N ASP A 5 2.42 0.44 0.81
CA ASP A 5 2.39 1.01 2.17
C ASP A 5 1.07 1.73 2.43
N HIS A 6 0.55 2.45 1.42
CA HIS A 6 -0.75 3.11 1.54
C HIS A 6 -1.90 2.11 1.69
N ILE A 7 -1.93 1.06 0.87
CA ILE A 7 -2.97 0.02 0.92
C ILE A 7 -3.01 -0.66 2.30
N ILE A 8 -1.84 -0.91 2.90
CA ILE A 8 -1.75 -1.60 4.19
C ILE A 8 -1.81 -0.66 5.40
N SER A 9 -1.61 0.65 5.21
CA SER A 9 -1.44 1.64 6.30
C SER A 9 -2.55 1.56 7.35
N LYS A 10 -3.81 1.46 6.93
CA LYS A 10 -4.95 1.37 7.85
C LYS A 10 -4.88 0.11 8.72
N SER A 11 -4.61 -1.04 8.11
CA SER A 11 -4.47 -2.32 8.81
C SER A 11 -3.27 -2.30 9.75
N LEU A 12 -2.12 -1.82 9.26
CA LEU A 12 -0.89 -1.68 10.05
C LEU A 12 -1.09 -0.77 11.28
N ASN A 13 -1.81 0.35 11.13
CA ASN A 13 -2.15 1.23 12.25
C ASN A 13 -2.95 0.49 13.34
N ASN A 14 -3.95 -0.28 12.94
CA ASN A 14 -4.78 -1.06 13.86
C ASN A 14 -3.93 -2.12 14.58
N ILE A 15 -3.10 -2.86 13.84
CA ILE A 15 -2.19 -3.87 14.37
C ILE A 15 -1.23 -3.25 15.40
N ILE A 16 -0.61 -2.11 15.09
CA ILE A 16 0.27 -1.38 16.01
C ILE A 16 -0.48 -1.01 17.29
N LYS A 17 -1.70 -0.46 17.16
CA LYS A 17 -2.52 -0.04 18.30
C LYS A 17 -2.90 -1.21 19.21
N GLU A 18 -3.30 -2.33 18.62
CA GLU A 18 -3.66 -3.55 19.35
C GLU A 18 -2.46 -4.20 20.04
N ASN A 19 -1.30 -4.24 19.37
CA ASN A 19 -0.10 -4.89 19.90
C ASN A 19 0.59 -4.07 21.01
N LEU A 20 0.61 -2.74 20.89
CA LEU A 20 1.38 -1.88 21.80
C LEU A 20 0.52 -1.25 22.91
N GLY A 21 -0.78 -1.13 22.67
CA GLY A 21 -1.72 -0.48 23.57
C GLY A 21 -1.63 1.05 23.58
N VAL A 22 -2.71 1.70 24.02
CA VAL A 22 -2.94 3.15 23.89
C VAL A 22 -1.79 4.00 24.46
N LYS A 23 -1.28 3.68 25.66
CA LYS A 23 -0.22 4.46 26.30
C LYS A 23 1.09 4.44 25.52
N THR A 24 1.42 3.31 24.93
CA THR A 24 2.65 3.12 24.16
C THR A 24 2.56 3.81 22.82
N VAL A 25 1.41 3.68 22.15
CA VAL A 25 1.11 4.38 20.89
C VAL A 25 1.22 5.88 21.07
N GLN A 26 0.67 6.43 22.16
CA GLN A 26 0.77 7.87 22.43
C GLN A 26 2.22 8.33 22.57
N LYS A 27 3.10 7.52 23.20
CA LYS A 27 4.52 7.84 23.29
C LYS A 27 5.20 7.85 21.92
N ILE A 28 4.85 6.89 21.06
CA ILE A 28 5.36 6.82 19.69
C ILE A 28 4.89 8.04 18.89
N GLU A 29 3.59 8.37 18.95
CA GLU A 29 3.02 9.54 18.26
C GLU A 29 3.69 10.84 18.68
N ASN A 30 3.87 11.06 19.99
CA ASN A 30 4.57 12.23 20.50
C ASN A 30 6.00 12.28 19.97
N ARG A 31 6.71 11.14 19.94
CA ARG A 31 8.10 11.10 19.50
C ARG A 31 8.27 11.30 17.99
N LEU A 32 7.36 10.73 17.19
CA LEU A 32 7.28 10.97 15.75
C LEU A 32 7.06 12.45 15.44
N PHE A 33 6.15 13.09 16.18
CA PHE A 33 5.89 14.51 16.03
C PHE A 33 7.09 15.36 16.44
N GLU A 34 7.71 15.08 17.60
CA GLU A 34 8.90 15.80 18.08
C GLU A 34 10.08 15.72 17.11
N LYS A 35 10.34 14.55 16.52
CA LYS A 35 11.51 14.35 15.65
C LYS A 35 11.30 14.72 14.20
N PHE A 36 10.12 14.42 13.67
CA PHE A 36 9.88 14.46 12.23
C PHE A 36 8.68 15.33 11.87
N GLY A 37 7.91 15.82 12.84
CA GLY A 37 6.69 16.61 12.60
C GLY A 37 5.56 15.81 11.94
N VAL A 38 5.59 14.47 12.03
CA VAL A 38 4.62 13.59 11.37
C VAL A 38 3.74 12.87 12.38
N SER A 39 2.51 12.57 11.96
CA SER A 39 1.61 11.68 12.68
C SER A 39 2.00 10.20 12.48
N LEU A 40 1.45 9.31 13.33
CA LEU A 40 1.61 7.86 13.14
C LEU A 40 1.15 7.43 11.74
N ASN A 41 -0.03 7.86 11.28
CA ASN A 41 -0.55 7.49 9.95
C ASN A 41 0.42 7.85 8.82
N GLN A 42 1.00 9.05 8.85
CA GLN A 42 1.99 9.48 7.85
C GLN A 42 3.27 8.65 7.93
N SER A 43 3.71 8.28 9.13
CA SER A 43 4.89 7.43 9.30
C SER A 43 4.70 6.00 8.78
N LEU A 44 3.47 5.53 8.55
CA LEU A 44 3.23 4.21 7.95
C LEU A 44 3.53 4.17 6.44
N GLU A 45 3.57 5.35 5.81
CA GLU A 45 3.96 5.54 4.42
C GLU A 45 5.46 5.88 4.26
N GLU A 46 6.12 6.15 5.38
CA GLU A 46 7.53 6.52 5.51
C GLU A 46 8.12 5.74 6.69
N PHE A 47 8.08 4.40 6.57
CA PHE A 47 8.27 3.49 7.71
C PHE A 47 9.66 3.63 8.36
N GLU A 48 10.65 4.17 7.67
CA GLU A 48 11.96 4.50 8.23
C GLU A 48 11.89 5.45 9.43
N LYS A 49 10.91 6.37 9.44
CA LYS A 49 10.69 7.29 10.56
C LYS A 49 10.10 6.56 11.76
N LEU A 50 9.21 5.61 11.51
CA LEU A 50 8.63 4.77 12.56
C LEU A 50 9.66 3.80 13.13
N ASP A 51 10.41 3.09 12.30
CA ASP A 51 11.53 2.21 12.69
C ASP A 51 12.52 2.96 13.58
N TYR A 52 12.91 4.18 13.18
CA TYR A 52 13.79 5.02 13.99
C TYR A 52 13.22 5.24 15.41
N VAL A 53 11.94 5.60 15.52
CA VAL A 53 11.29 5.83 16.83
C VAL A 53 11.15 4.52 17.62
N LEU A 54 10.84 3.39 16.95
CA LEU A 54 10.77 2.09 17.60
C LEU A 54 12.13 1.68 18.17
N LYS A 55 13.21 1.86 17.41
CA LYS A 55 14.59 1.60 17.88
C LYS A 55 14.97 2.49 19.05
N GLU A 56 14.58 3.76 19.02
CA GLU A 56 14.83 4.68 20.13
C GLU A 56 14.11 4.26 21.42
N LEU A 57 12.87 3.76 21.32
CA LEU A 57 12.06 3.41 22.49
C LEU A 57 12.28 1.99 23.01
N PHE A 58 12.62 1.04 22.13
CA PHE A 58 12.67 -0.39 22.44
C PHE A 58 14.05 -1.04 22.17
N GLY A 59 15.01 -0.28 21.65
CA GLY A 59 16.29 -0.79 21.16
C GLY A 59 16.14 -1.60 19.86
N ASP A 60 17.25 -1.89 19.19
CA ASP A 60 17.25 -2.57 17.88
C ASP A 60 16.56 -3.93 17.90
N ILE A 61 16.83 -4.74 18.93
CA ILE A 61 16.25 -6.08 19.06
C ILE A 61 14.74 -6.00 19.33
N GLY A 62 14.32 -5.06 20.16
CA GLY A 62 12.91 -4.85 20.51
C GLY A 62 12.11 -4.36 19.31
N ALA A 63 12.63 -3.35 18.60
CA ALA A 63 12.03 -2.80 17.38
C ALA A 63 11.87 -3.88 16.31
N LYS A 64 12.95 -4.62 15.99
CA LYS A 64 12.91 -5.70 14.99
C LYS A 64 11.89 -6.78 15.36
N GLY A 65 11.79 -7.12 16.64
CA GLY A 65 10.79 -8.08 17.14
C GLY A 65 9.35 -7.61 16.95
N LEU A 66 9.08 -6.31 17.15
CA LEU A 66 7.76 -5.70 16.93
C LEU A 66 7.42 -5.63 15.43
N GLU A 67 8.35 -5.14 14.62
CA GLU A 67 8.21 -5.02 13.18
C GLU A 67 7.92 -6.37 12.52
N GLN A 68 8.64 -7.42 12.93
CA GLN A 68 8.39 -8.78 12.46
C GLN A 68 6.99 -9.27 12.85
N ARG A 69 6.49 -8.93 14.05
CA ARG A 69 5.13 -9.27 14.47
C ARG A 69 4.09 -8.53 13.61
N PHE A 70 4.29 -7.23 13.36
CA PHE A 70 3.41 -6.45 12.50
C PHE A 70 3.38 -7.02 11.08
N CYS A 71 4.54 -7.38 10.55
CA CYS A 71 4.67 -7.93 9.20
C CYS A 71 4.02 -9.30 9.06
N ASN A 72 4.23 -10.19 10.04
CA ASN A 72 3.60 -11.51 10.06
C ASN A 72 2.07 -11.47 10.25
N ALA A 73 1.52 -10.36 10.78
CA ALA A 73 0.08 -10.17 10.88
C ALA A 73 -0.54 -9.81 9.51
N ILE A 74 0.21 -9.12 8.64
CA ILE A 74 -0.27 -8.69 7.32
C ILE A 74 0.08 -9.68 6.21
N PHE A 75 1.28 -10.25 6.25
CA PHE A 75 1.88 -11.00 5.15
C PHE A 75 2.22 -12.46 5.54
N ASP A 76 2.12 -13.37 4.56
CA ASP A 76 2.65 -14.74 4.67
C ASP A 76 4.10 -14.80 4.20
N ILE A 77 5.05 -14.50 5.09
CA ILE A 77 6.48 -14.46 4.74
C ILE A 77 7.05 -15.88 4.54
N LYS A 78 6.39 -16.92 5.06
CA LYS A 78 6.89 -18.32 5.03
C LYS A 78 6.78 -18.98 3.65
N SER A 79 5.89 -18.48 2.78
CA SER A 79 5.58 -19.09 1.48
C SER A 79 6.47 -18.63 0.31
N ASN A 80 7.38 -17.67 0.52
CA ASN A 80 8.22 -17.11 -0.55
C ASN A 80 9.36 -18.04 -1.04
N LYS A 81 9.38 -19.32 -0.65
CA LYS A 81 10.35 -20.33 -1.14
C LYS A 81 9.96 -20.98 -2.48
N THR A 82 8.76 -20.73 -2.98
CA THR A 82 8.26 -21.26 -4.26
C THR A 82 8.21 -20.15 -5.29
N SER A 83 9.27 -20.04 -6.11
CA SER A 83 9.40 -19.61 -7.53
C SER A 83 8.46 -18.59 -8.21
N GLU A 84 7.43 -18.05 -7.57
CA GLU A 84 6.59 -16.97 -8.08
C GLU A 84 6.81 -15.72 -7.20
N ASN A 85 7.37 -14.66 -7.80
CA ASN A 85 7.79 -13.39 -7.18
C ASN A 85 6.63 -12.51 -6.63
N GLY A 86 5.59 -13.08 -6.00
CA GLY A 86 4.44 -12.37 -5.46
C GLY A 86 4.48 -12.22 -3.94
N ILE A 87 3.85 -11.17 -3.42
CA ILE A 87 3.60 -10.97 -1.99
C ILE A 87 2.26 -11.61 -1.65
N ILE A 88 2.21 -12.42 -0.59
CA ILE A 88 0.96 -13.01 -0.09
C ILE A 88 0.45 -12.18 1.08
N ILE A 89 -0.75 -11.64 0.95
CA ILE A 89 -1.45 -10.87 1.97
C ILE A 89 -2.47 -11.79 2.65
N CYS A 90 -2.39 -11.84 3.98
CA CYS A 90 -3.25 -12.65 4.84
C CYS A 90 -4.20 -11.82 5.69
N ASP A 91 -3.96 -10.52 5.82
CA ASP A 91 -4.84 -9.63 6.57
C ASP A 91 -6.25 -9.57 5.93
N PRO A 92 -7.33 -9.90 6.66
CA PRO A 92 -8.67 -9.89 6.12
C PRO A 92 -9.14 -8.52 5.62
N ASP A 93 -8.77 -7.45 6.30
CA ASP A 93 -9.20 -6.09 5.95
C ASP A 93 -8.53 -5.65 4.64
N VAL A 94 -7.22 -5.86 4.50
CA VAL A 94 -6.51 -5.59 3.24
C VAL A 94 -7.03 -6.49 2.12
N ASN A 95 -7.24 -7.79 2.38
CA ASN A 95 -7.78 -8.72 1.39
C ASN A 95 -9.17 -8.28 0.91
N SER A 96 -10.05 -7.88 1.83
CA SER A 96 -11.38 -7.38 1.49
C SER A 96 -11.30 -6.12 0.64
N ASN A 97 -10.42 -5.16 0.97
CA ASN A 97 -10.23 -3.95 0.19
C ASN A 97 -9.80 -4.26 -1.26
N ILE A 98 -8.78 -5.12 -1.42
CA ILE A 98 -8.31 -5.53 -2.74
C ILE A 98 -9.44 -6.23 -3.53
N ILE A 99 -10.16 -7.16 -2.91
CA ILE A 99 -11.23 -7.91 -3.58
C ILE A 99 -12.39 -7.00 -3.98
N GLN A 100 -12.81 -6.09 -3.11
CA GLN A 100 -13.86 -5.13 -3.42
C GLN A 100 -13.45 -4.19 -4.57
N THR A 101 -12.19 -3.76 -4.59
CA THR A 101 -11.66 -2.90 -5.65
C THR A 101 -11.65 -3.61 -7.01
N PHE A 102 -11.22 -4.87 -7.06
CA PHE A 102 -11.23 -5.66 -8.30
C PHE A 102 -12.62 -6.23 -8.66
N GLY A 103 -13.56 -6.26 -7.71
CA GLY A 103 -14.95 -6.62 -7.91
C GLY A 103 -15.79 -5.51 -8.57
N ASP A 104 -15.38 -4.24 -8.44
CA ASP A 104 -15.99 -3.12 -9.18
C ASP A 104 -15.47 -3.12 -10.63
N LEU A 105 -16.37 -3.38 -11.58
CA LEU A 105 -16.03 -3.50 -13.00
C LEU A 105 -15.37 -2.25 -13.59
N GLU A 106 -15.77 -1.06 -13.16
CA GLU A 106 -15.18 0.19 -13.69
C GLU A 106 -13.81 0.44 -13.06
N LYS A 107 -13.65 0.21 -11.75
CA LYS A 107 -12.35 0.30 -11.07
C LYS A 107 -11.36 -0.71 -11.66
N LYS A 108 -11.80 -1.95 -11.88
CA LYS A 108 -11.00 -3.00 -12.52
C LYS A 108 -10.53 -2.56 -13.91
N ARG A 109 -11.43 -2.05 -14.76
CA ARG A 109 -11.07 -1.56 -16.10
C ARG A 109 -10.06 -0.42 -16.05
N ILE A 110 -10.21 0.51 -15.11
CA ILE A 110 -9.24 1.58 -14.88
C ILE A 110 -7.86 0.99 -14.56
N ILE A 111 -7.78 0.07 -13.58
CA ILE A 111 -6.52 -0.56 -13.17
C ILE A 111 -5.87 -1.30 -14.35
N GLU A 112 -6.64 -2.09 -15.09
CA GLU A 112 -6.17 -2.82 -16.28
C GLU A 112 -5.64 -1.86 -17.36
N SER A 113 -6.29 -0.71 -17.56
CA SER A 113 -5.90 0.27 -18.58
C SER A 113 -4.52 0.91 -18.35
N VAL A 114 -4.04 0.88 -17.09
CA VAL A 114 -2.74 1.46 -16.67
C VAL A 114 -1.81 0.43 -16.02
N MET A 115 -2.06 -0.85 -16.28
CA MET A 115 -1.27 -1.94 -15.71
C MET A 115 0.12 -2.03 -16.35
N ASP A 116 0.18 -1.85 -17.68
CA ASP A 116 1.41 -1.96 -18.47
C ASP A 116 1.96 -0.61 -18.94
N SER A 117 1.11 0.42 -19.07
CA SER A 117 1.52 1.76 -19.51
C SER A 117 0.89 2.87 -18.65
N PRO A 118 1.69 3.82 -18.14
CA PRO A 118 1.15 4.98 -17.43
C PRO A 118 0.30 5.86 -18.34
N LYS A 119 -0.78 6.44 -17.81
CA LYS A 119 -1.69 7.34 -18.56
C LYS A 119 -2.17 8.51 -17.73
N ILE A 120 -2.50 9.62 -18.38
CA ILE A 120 -3.18 10.72 -17.70
C ILE A 120 -4.65 10.38 -17.45
N ILE A 121 -5.28 10.97 -16.44
CA ILE A 121 -6.67 10.66 -16.06
C ILE A 121 -7.65 10.77 -17.24
N TYR A 122 -7.45 11.76 -18.11
CA TYR A 122 -8.29 11.95 -19.30
C TYR A 122 -8.24 10.74 -20.26
N GLU A 123 -7.06 10.18 -20.50
CA GLU A 123 -6.87 9.01 -21.35
C GLU A 123 -7.49 7.76 -20.71
N ILE A 124 -7.30 7.58 -19.41
CA ILE A 124 -7.92 6.47 -18.64
C ILE A 124 -9.43 6.48 -18.81
N ILE A 125 -10.07 7.64 -18.62
CA ILE A 125 -11.53 7.80 -18.73
C ILE A 125 -12.00 7.47 -20.14
N LYS A 126 -11.27 7.95 -21.15
CA LYS A 126 -11.58 7.71 -22.57
C LYS A 126 -11.46 6.23 -22.94
N ASP A 127 -10.36 5.58 -22.56
CA ASP A 127 -10.09 4.16 -22.84
C ASP A 127 -11.10 3.25 -22.14
N CYS A 128 -11.50 3.64 -20.93
CA CYS A 128 -12.53 2.93 -20.16
C CYS A 128 -13.96 3.31 -20.58
N GLY A 129 -14.16 4.23 -21.52
CA GLY A 129 -15.50 4.67 -21.94
C GLY A 129 -16.38 5.16 -20.78
N LEU A 130 -15.77 5.80 -19.77
CA LEU A 130 -16.46 6.25 -18.57
C LEU A 130 -17.04 7.64 -18.78
N PRO A 131 -18.23 7.97 -18.21
CA PRO A 131 -18.69 9.35 -18.14
C PRO A 131 -17.69 10.22 -17.39
N GLN A 132 -17.49 11.46 -17.84
CA GLN A 132 -16.39 12.31 -17.35
C GLN A 132 -16.40 12.48 -15.83
N THR A 133 -17.50 12.97 -15.25
CA THR A 133 -17.59 13.24 -13.81
C THR A 133 -17.43 11.98 -12.95
N SER A 134 -18.07 10.88 -13.31
CA SER A 134 -17.96 9.62 -12.56
C SER A 134 -16.59 8.96 -12.74
N GLY A 135 -16.01 9.05 -13.94
CA GLY A 135 -14.68 8.56 -14.28
C GLY A 135 -13.61 9.23 -13.43
N TYR A 136 -13.60 10.56 -13.37
CA TYR A 136 -12.66 11.30 -12.49
C TYR A 136 -12.82 10.88 -11.03
N ARG A 137 -14.05 10.75 -10.53
CA ARG A 137 -14.31 10.31 -9.16
C ARG A 137 -13.75 8.92 -8.89
N LYS A 138 -13.89 7.97 -9.83
CA LYS A 138 -13.38 6.60 -9.66
C LYS A 138 -11.86 6.51 -9.78
N VAL A 139 -11.26 7.26 -10.69
CA VAL A 139 -9.80 7.33 -10.80
C VAL A 139 -9.20 7.94 -9.54
N ASN A 140 -9.76 9.06 -9.05
CA ASN A 140 -9.30 9.67 -7.80
C ASN A 140 -9.48 8.73 -6.60
N ALA A 141 -10.60 8.01 -6.50
CA ALA A 141 -10.76 7.01 -5.45
C ALA A 141 -9.67 5.93 -5.51
N LEU A 142 -9.25 5.47 -6.69
CA LEU A 142 -8.16 4.50 -6.81
C LEU A 142 -6.78 5.08 -6.47
N ILE A 143 -6.57 6.38 -6.69
CA ILE A 143 -5.36 7.10 -6.25
C ILE A 143 -5.37 7.22 -4.72
N ASP A 144 -6.49 7.68 -4.17
CA ASP A 144 -6.70 7.86 -2.73
C ASP A 144 -6.66 6.53 -1.97
N ASP A 145 -7.06 5.42 -2.61
CA ASP A 145 -6.99 4.05 -2.04
C ASP A 145 -5.60 3.40 -2.26
N GLY A 146 -4.68 4.06 -2.97
CA GLY A 146 -3.29 3.60 -3.20
C GLY A 146 -3.09 2.59 -4.33
N PHE A 147 -4.13 2.27 -5.11
CA PHE A 147 -4.03 1.33 -6.24
C PHE A 147 -3.40 1.96 -7.49
N LEU A 148 -3.49 3.28 -7.62
CA LEU A 148 -2.83 4.07 -8.67
C LEU A 148 -1.83 5.03 -8.03
N ILE A 149 -0.61 5.07 -8.57
CA ILE A 149 0.38 6.07 -8.17
C ILE A 149 0.78 6.93 -9.37
N PRO A 150 1.04 8.22 -9.16
CA PRO A 150 1.61 9.04 -10.20
C PRO A 150 3.07 8.60 -10.47
N THR A 151 3.48 8.60 -11.74
CA THR A 151 4.81 8.18 -12.16
C THR A 151 5.60 9.34 -12.74
N GLU A 152 5.19 9.81 -13.90
CA GLU A 152 5.81 10.92 -14.63
C GLU A 152 4.82 12.06 -14.75
N PHE A 153 5.32 13.26 -15.08
CA PHE A 153 4.46 14.38 -15.38
C PHE A 153 4.94 15.09 -16.65
N GLU A 154 3.97 15.55 -17.43
CA GLU A 154 4.20 16.46 -18.54
C GLU A 154 3.82 17.88 -18.11
N ILE A 155 4.54 18.88 -18.62
CA ILE A 155 4.13 20.28 -18.47
C ILE A 155 3.35 20.67 -19.73
N LYS A 156 2.05 20.92 -19.57
CA LYS A 156 1.20 21.50 -20.62
C LYS A 156 0.57 22.76 -20.08
N GLU A 157 0.63 23.86 -20.85
CA GLU A 157 0.02 25.15 -20.48
C GLU A 157 0.43 25.63 -19.07
N ASN A 158 1.71 25.45 -18.71
CA ASN A 158 2.25 25.79 -17.38
C ASN A 158 1.65 25.01 -16.19
N LYS A 159 0.93 23.91 -16.47
CA LYS A 159 0.39 22.97 -15.47
C LYS A 159 1.10 21.63 -15.57
N ARG A 160 1.36 21.01 -14.42
CA ARG A 160 1.86 19.63 -14.34
C ARG A 160 0.68 18.67 -14.50
N ILE A 161 0.77 17.78 -15.48
CA ILE A 161 -0.20 16.72 -15.70
C ILE A 161 0.48 15.39 -15.41
N TYR A 162 0.08 14.75 -14.33
CA TYR A 162 0.63 13.46 -13.92
C TYR A 162 0.04 12.32 -14.75
N GLN A 163 0.90 11.37 -15.09
CA GLN A 163 0.53 10.04 -15.55
C GLN A 163 0.47 9.10 -14.35
N TYR A 164 -0.43 8.13 -14.41
CA TYR A 164 -0.69 7.18 -13.33
C TYR A 164 -0.48 5.75 -13.80
N SER A 165 0.07 4.93 -12.92
CA SER A 165 0.26 3.49 -13.12
C SER A 165 -0.35 2.68 -12.00
N SER A 166 -0.80 1.47 -12.33
CA SER A 166 -1.22 0.50 -11.33
C SER A 166 -0.05 0.02 -10.48
N ILE A 167 -0.28 -0.16 -9.19
CA ILE A 167 0.67 -0.86 -8.31
C ILE A 167 0.69 -2.37 -8.54
N ILE A 168 -0.47 -2.93 -8.91
CA ILE A 168 -0.68 -4.36 -9.06
C ILE A 168 -0.51 -4.72 -10.52
N LYS A 169 0.42 -5.64 -10.78
CA LYS A 169 0.64 -6.28 -12.09
C LYS A 169 -0.14 -7.57 -12.25
N ASN A 170 -0.30 -8.33 -11.17
CA ASN A 170 -1.06 -9.57 -11.19
C ASN A 170 -1.70 -9.80 -9.82
N LEU A 171 -2.93 -10.31 -9.84
CA LEU A 171 -3.70 -10.65 -8.66
C LEU A 171 -4.17 -12.10 -8.79
N LYS A 172 -3.82 -12.95 -7.82
CA LYS A 172 -4.40 -14.30 -7.66
C LYS A 172 -5.13 -14.34 -6.33
N ILE A 173 -6.36 -14.84 -6.34
CA ILE A 173 -7.19 -15.02 -5.15
C ILE A 173 -7.37 -16.51 -4.94
N ASP A 174 -6.87 -17.02 -3.82
CA ASP A 174 -7.00 -18.42 -3.42
C ASP A 174 -8.04 -18.50 -2.28
N ILE A 175 -9.13 -19.23 -2.53
CA ILE A 175 -10.20 -19.45 -1.54
C ILE A 175 -10.15 -20.91 -1.10
N ASN A 176 -9.68 -21.16 0.13
CA ASN A 176 -9.56 -22.50 0.68
C ASN A 176 -10.26 -22.59 2.04
N SER A 177 -11.32 -23.41 2.14
CA SER A 177 -12.01 -23.71 3.40
C SER A 177 -12.30 -22.46 4.26
N ASN A 178 -12.91 -21.45 3.64
CA ASN A 178 -13.27 -20.16 4.26
C ASN A 178 -12.11 -19.22 4.61
N LYS A 179 -10.87 -19.54 4.19
CA LYS A 179 -9.73 -18.62 4.24
C LYS A 179 -9.46 -18.08 2.85
N ILE A 180 -9.46 -16.76 2.73
CA ILE A 180 -9.12 -16.04 1.51
C ILE A 180 -7.68 -15.58 1.64
N LYS A 181 -6.83 -16.01 0.71
CA LYS A 181 -5.47 -15.49 0.54
C LYS A 181 -5.40 -14.72 -0.77
N VAL A 182 -4.81 -13.53 -0.70
CA VAL A 182 -4.59 -12.71 -1.89
C VAL A 182 -3.10 -12.67 -2.18
N ARG A 183 -2.71 -13.15 -3.35
CA ARG A 183 -1.34 -13.03 -3.85
C ARG A 183 -1.28 -11.91 -4.86
N VAL A 184 -0.42 -10.93 -4.59
CA VAL A 184 -0.22 -9.74 -5.40
C VAL A 184 1.18 -9.74 -5.98
N LEU A 185 1.30 -9.63 -7.29
CA LEU A 185 2.55 -9.27 -7.96
C LEU A 185 2.54 -7.76 -8.18
N LEU A 186 3.49 -7.05 -7.58
CA LEU A 186 3.63 -5.61 -7.79
C LEU A 186 4.34 -5.32 -9.12
N ASN A 187 4.08 -4.14 -9.69
CA ASN A 187 4.84 -3.64 -10.83
C ASN A 187 6.32 -3.40 -10.46
N LYS A 188 7.25 -3.71 -11.38
CA LYS A 188 8.72 -3.67 -11.14
C LYS A 188 9.23 -2.41 -10.43
N PRO A 189 8.85 -1.17 -10.84
CA PRO A 189 9.29 0.00 -10.11
C PRO A 189 8.81 -0.02 -8.65
N GLN A 190 7.68 -0.63 -8.33
CA GLN A 190 7.08 -0.61 -6.99
C GLN A 190 7.49 -1.76 -6.06
N GLN A 191 8.06 -2.83 -6.62
CA GLN A 191 8.60 -3.94 -5.82
C GLN A 191 9.69 -3.47 -4.83
N ASN A 192 10.39 -2.38 -5.15
CA ASN A 192 11.45 -1.79 -4.33
C ASN A 192 11.02 -0.53 -3.55
N HIS A 193 9.71 -0.30 -3.34
CA HIS A 193 9.24 0.95 -2.70
C HIS A 193 8.28 0.75 -1.53
N CYS A 194 8.03 -0.49 -1.11
CA CYS A 194 7.34 -0.75 0.16
C CYS A 194 8.36 -0.58 1.29
N SER A 195 8.36 0.60 1.92
CA SER A 195 9.29 0.97 2.99
C SER A 195 9.20 -0.01 4.16
N PHE A 196 7.98 -0.46 4.48
CA PHE A 196 7.76 -1.42 5.55
C PHE A 196 8.41 -2.77 5.27
N LEU A 197 8.15 -3.39 4.12
CA LEU A 197 8.75 -4.69 3.78
C LEU A 197 10.26 -4.61 3.67
N GLN A 198 10.82 -3.50 3.16
CA GLN A 198 12.26 -3.30 3.10
C GLN A 198 12.91 -3.29 4.48
N ILE A 199 12.30 -2.62 5.44
CA ILE A 199 12.84 -2.53 6.80
C ILE A 199 12.73 -3.88 7.51
N VAL A 200 11.60 -4.57 7.40
CA VAL A 200 11.40 -5.84 8.11
C VAL A 200 12.23 -6.99 7.51
N THR A 201 12.51 -6.96 6.20
CA THR A 201 13.26 -8.04 5.53
C THR A 201 14.78 -7.85 5.51
N ASN A 202 15.28 -6.69 5.93
CA ASN A 202 16.72 -6.42 6.15
C ASN A 202 17.18 -6.82 7.57
#